data_AF-A0A938PC76-F1
#
_entry.id   AF-A0A938PC76-F1
#
_cell.length_a   1.000
_cell.length_b   1.000
_cell.length_c   1.000
_cell.angle_alpha   90.00
_cell.angle_beta   90.00
_cell.angle_gamma   90.00
#
_symmetry.space_group_name_H-M   'P 1'
#
loop_
_entity.id
_entity.type
_entity.pdbx_description
1 polymer ?
#
loop_
_entity_poly.entity_id
_entity_poly.type
_entity_poly.pdbx_seq_one_letter_code
_entity_poly.pdbx_strand_id
1 'polypeptide(L)'
;MIDKYRIEEASVEPMSFIVAIDKWIEFSLRYVVDYKLRRSTKDKIFIKILQEVDKTKGKVQLASATFELVAAPSLNVKIKK
;
A
#
# COMPACT_ATOMS: atom_id res chain seq x y z
N MET A 1 33.35 12.53 9.38
CA MET A 1 32.80 12.10 8.06
C MET A 1 31.45 12.76 7.80
N ILE A 2 30.50 12.65 8.72
CA ILE A 2 29.14 13.22 8.61
C ILE A 2 29.15 14.76 8.45
N ASP A 3 29.88 15.47 9.32
CA ASP A 3 29.98 16.94 9.28
C ASP A 3 30.74 17.48 8.05
N LYS A 4 31.76 16.74 7.61
CA LYS A 4 32.60 17.09 6.45
C LYS A 4 31.84 17.01 5.12
N TYR A 5 30.80 16.18 5.05
CA TYR A 5 30.00 15.95 3.83
C TYR A 5 28.53 16.36 3.99
N ARG A 6 28.14 16.97 5.11
CA ARG A 6 26.75 17.37 5.42
C ARG A 6 25.75 16.22 5.20
N ILE A 7 26.13 15.01 5.60
CA ILE A 7 25.28 13.83 5.46
C ILE A 7 24.22 13.90 6.56
N GLU A 8 22.96 13.80 6.19
CA GLU A 8 21.84 13.76 7.14
C GLU A 8 21.94 12.49 8.02
N GLU A 9 21.65 12.63 9.31
CA GLU A 9 21.54 11.50 10.23
C GLU A 9 20.23 10.74 9.94
N ALA A 10 20.30 9.82 8.98
CA ALA A 10 19.15 9.02 8.60
C ALA A 10 18.77 8.06 9.73
N SER A 11 17.64 8.31 10.40
CA SER A 11 17.11 7.38 11.40
C SER A 11 16.88 5.99 10.79
N VAL A 12 17.39 4.99 11.50
CA VAL A 12 17.23 3.57 11.19
C VAL A 12 16.08 2.92 11.96
N GLU A 13 15.39 3.70 12.79
CA GLU A 13 14.25 3.21 13.56
C GLU A 13 13.07 2.87 12.64
N PRO A 14 12.31 1.80 12.94
CA PRO A 14 11.10 1.50 12.22
C PRO A 14 10.07 2.63 12.35
N MET A 15 9.48 3.05 11.22
CA MET A 15 8.49 4.12 11.16
C MET A 15 7.29 3.71 10.33
N SER A 16 6.11 4.21 10.71
CA SER A 16 4.87 4.09 9.93
C SER A 16 4.41 5.47 9.47
N PHE A 17 4.09 5.58 8.18
CA PHE A 17 3.52 6.76 7.56
C PHE A 17 2.08 6.46 7.15
N ILE A 18 1.24 7.48 7.21
CA ILE A 18 -0.19 7.36 6.91
C ILE A 18 -0.57 8.38 5.85
N VAL A 19 -1.27 7.93 4.82
CA VAL A 19 -1.89 8.80 3.81
C VAL A 19 -3.38 8.46 3.74
N ALA A 20 -4.24 9.46 3.97
CA ALA A 20 -5.68 9.29 3.80
C ALA A 20 -6.08 9.62 2.36
N ILE A 21 -6.75 8.67 1.69
CA ILE A 21 -7.31 8.81 0.34
C ILE A 21 -8.84 8.74 0.46
N ASP A 22 -9.57 9.06 -0.60
CA ASP A 22 -11.03 9.15 -0.62
C ASP A 22 -11.75 7.91 -0.06
N LYS A 23 -11.22 6.71 -0.30
CA LYS A 23 -11.86 5.42 0.02
C LYS A 23 -11.09 4.57 1.02
N TRP A 24 -9.80 4.84 1.22
CA TRP A 24 -8.98 4.05 2.13
C TRP A 24 -7.83 4.86 2.73
N ILE A 25 -7.25 4.32 3.79
CA ILE A 25 -6.05 4.83 4.41
C ILE A 25 -4.89 3.93 3.99
N GLU A 26 -3.85 4.53 3.42
CA GLU A 26 -2.61 3.85 3.09
C GLU A 26 -1.64 3.94 4.26
N PHE A 27 -1.09 2.78 4.67
CA PHE A 27 -0.03 2.68 5.66
C PHE A 27 1.27 2.26 4.99
N SER A 28 2.29 3.11 5.08
CA SER A 28 3.64 2.85 4.58
C SER A 28 4.58 2.52 5.74
N LEU A 29 5.20 1.35 5.73
CA LEU A 29 6.14 0.92 6.76
C LEU A 29 7.58 1.02 6.27
N ARG A 30 8.43 1.72 7.01
CA ARG A 30 9.89 1.76 6.83
C ARG A 30 10.55 1.01 7.97
N TYR A 31 11.44 0.09 7.65
CA TYR A 31 12.19 -0.70 8.64
C TYR A 31 13.53 -1.16 8.04
N VAL A 32 14.52 -1.38 8.90
CA VAL A 32 15.83 -1.91 8.52
C VAL A 32 15.90 -3.39 8.88
N VAL A 33 16.38 -4.21 7.95
CA VAL A 33 16.55 -5.66 8.11
C VAL A 33 17.82 -6.12 7.41
N ASP A 34 18.35 -7.27 7.81
CA ASP A 34 19.40 -7.94 7.06
C ASP A 34 18.96 -8.16 5.59
N TYR A 35 19.86 -7.86 4.65
CA TYR A 35 19.58 -7.89 3.22
C TYR A 35 19.09 -9.26 2.73
N LYS A 36 19.54 -10.37 3.36
CA LYS A 36 19.13 -11.74 3.05
C LYS A 36 17.71 -12.03 3.50
N LEU A 37 17.23 -11.33 4.53
CA LEU A 37 15.93 -11.55 5.15
C LEU A 37 14.84 -10.61 4.63
N ARG A 38 15.16 -9.66 3.75
CA ARG A 38 14.22 -8.65 3.23
C ARG A 38 12.85 -9.20 2.82
N ARG A 39 12.83 -10.26 2.01
CA ARG A 39 11.56 -10.86 1.54
C ARG A 39 10.83 -11.60 2.66
N SER A 40 11.54 -12.42 3.43
CA SER A 40 10.92 -13.19 4.53
C SER A 40 10.39 -12.30 5.65
N THR A 41 11.05 -11.18 5.95
CA THR A 41 10.58 -10.26 6.99
C THR A 41 9.36 -9.49 6.51
N LYS A 42 9.36 -9.02 5.24
CA LYS A 42 8.17 -8.41 4.64
C LYS A 42 6.98 -9.35 4.69
N ASP A 43 7.17 -10.60 4.28
CA ASP A 43 6.14 -11.63 4.28
C ASP A 43 5.55 -11.86 5.69
N LYS A 44 6.41 -12.05 6.70
CA LYS A 44 5.99 -12.18 8.10
C LYS A 44 5.19 -10.98 8.61
N ILE A 45 5.61 -9.76 8.26
CA ILE A 45 4.90 -8.53 8.65
C ILE A 45 3.50 -8.53 8.01
N PHE A 46 3.40 -8.82 6.71
CA PHE A 46 2.13 -8.87 6.00
C PHE A 46 1.19 -9.94 6.56
N ILE A 47 1.69 -11.16 6.82
CA ILE A 47 0.89 -12.24 7.42
C ILE A 47 0.34 -11.82 8.78
N LYS A 48 1.15 -11.19 9.63
CA LYS A 48 0.69 -10.67 10.93
C LYS A 48 -0.38 -9.61 10.78
N ILE A 49 -0.21 -8.65 9.86
CA ILE A 49 -1.21 -7.62 9.57
C ILE A 49 -2.53 -8.27 9.13
N LEU A 50 -2.48 -9.24 8.22
CA LEU A 50 -3.67 -9.96 7.76
C LEU A 50 -4.39 -10.69 8.90
N GLN A 51 -3.64 -11.35 9.77
CA GLN A 51 -4.20 -12.02 10.95
C GLN A 51 -4.86 -11.03 11.92
N GLU A 52 -4.26 -9.88 12.16
CA GLU A 52 -4.85 -8.85 13.01
C GLU A 52 -6.10 -8.22 12.36
N VAL A 53 -6.08 -7.99 11.04
CA VAL A 53 -7.26 -7.52 10.29
C VAL A 53 -8.42 -8.52 10.39
N ASP A 54 -8.15 -9.82 10.22
CA ASP A 54 -9.16 -10.87 10.32
C ASP A 54 -9.81 -10.93 11.71
N LYS A 55 -9.01 -10.77 12.78
CA LYS A 55 -9.51 -10.67 14.17
C LYS A 55 -10.46 -9.51 14.40
N THR A 56 -10.43 -8.46 13.57
CA THR A 56 -11.37 -7.33 13.69
C THR A 56 -12.80 -7.70 13.26
N LYS A 57 -13.02 -8.90 12.70
CA LYS A 57 -14.33 -9.40 12.25
C LYS A 57 -15.04 -8.43 11.31
N GLY A 58 -14.29 -7.87 10.35
CA GLY A 58 -14.80 -6.97 9.32
C GLY A 58 -14.89 -5.49 9.72
N LYS A 59 -14.47 -5.09 10.93
CA LYS A 59 -14.35 -3.65 11.27
C LYS A 59 -13.23 -2.96 10.51
N VAL A 60 -12.17 -3.70 10.19
CA VAL A 60 -11.09 -3.28 9.29
C VAL A 60 -11.08 -4.25 8.12
N GLN A 61 -10.99 -3.72 6.91
CA GLN A 61 -10.98 -4.51 5.68
C GLN A 61 -9.89 -3.99 4.75
N LEU A 62 -9.33 -4.89 3.93
CA LEU A 62 -8.43 -4.50 2.87
C LEU A 62 -9.22 -3.84 1.75
N ALA A 63 -8.82 -2.64 1.36
CA ALA A 63 -9.44 -1.98 0.22
C ALA A 63 -9.14 -2.76 -1.07
N SER A 64 -10.17 -2.99 -1.88
CA SER A 64 -10.02 -3.44 -3.27
C SER A 64 -10.10 -2.23 -4.18
N ALA A 65 -9.23 -2.15 -5.18
CA ALA A 65 -9.36 -1.13 -6.22
C ALA A 65 -10.68 -1.36 -6.99
N THR A 66 -11.60 -0.39 -6.94
CA THR A 66 -12.81 -0.40 -7.77
C THR A 66 -12.45 0.13 -9.15
N PHE A 67 -12.22 -0.75 -10.12
CA PHE A 67 -12.16 -0.37 -11.53
C PHE A 67 -13.58 -0.40 -12.08
N GLU A 68 -14.20 0.76 -12.30
CA GLU A 68 -15.46 0.82 -13.05
C GLU A 68 -15.16 0.63 -14.54
N LEU A 69 -15.56 -0.52 -15.08
CA LEU A 69 -15.59 -0.73 -16.53
C LEU A 69 -16.81 0.05 -17.08
N VAL A 70 -16.60 1.29 -17.54
CA VAL A 70 -17.66 2.05 -18.21
C VAL A 70 -18.02 1.29 -19.48
N ALA A 71 -19.21 0.70 -19.51
CA ALA A 71 -19.72 -0.02 -20.67
C ALA A 71 -19.61 0.89 -21.92
N ALA A 72 -19.20 0.31 -23.05
CA ALA A 72 -19.09 1.06 -24.30
C ALA A 72 -20.42 1.78 -24.60
N PRO A 73 -20.40 3.07 -24.98
CA PRO A 73 -21.62 3.83 -25.23
C PRO A 73 -22.43 3.15 -26.35
N SER A 74 -23.76 3.22 -26.24
CA SER A 74 -24.66 2.65 -27.26
C SER A 74 -24.43 3.31 -28.61
N LEU A 75 -23.95 2.53 -29.59
CA LEU A 75 -23.72 3.01 -30.96
C LEU A 75 -25.04 2.99 -31.74
N ASN A 76 -25.69 4.15 -31.89
CA ASN A 76 -26.86 4.30 -32.76
C ASN A 76 -26.41 4.46 -34.23
N VAL A 77 -26.36 3.36 -34.98
CA VAL A 77 -26.04 3.39 -36.41
C VAL A 77 -27.32 3.60 -37.22
N LYS A 78 -27.43 4.76 -37.90
CA LYS A 78 -28.44 4.98 -38.94
C LYS A 78 -27.85 4.60 -40.30
N ILE A 79 -28.19 3.40 -40.77
CA ILE A 79 -27.85 2.97 -42.13
C ILE A 79 -28.79 3.69 -43.09
N LYS A 80 -28.26 4.53 -43.98
CA LYS A 80 -28.99 5.03 -45.15
C LYS A 80 -28.72 4.09 -46.31
N LYS A 81 -29.79 3.61 -46.93
CA LYS A 81 -29.77 2.84 -48.18
C LYS A 81 -29.51 3.78 -49.35
#